data_AF-A0A227JA74-F1
#
_entry.id   AF-A0A227JA74-F1
#
_cell.length_a   1.000
_cell.length_b   1.000
_cell.length_c   1.000
_cell.angle_alpha   90.00
_cell.angle_beta   90.00
_cell.angle_gamma   90.00
#
_symmetry.space_group_name_H-M   'P 1'
#
loop_
_entity.id
_entity.type
_entity.pdbx_description
1 polymer ?
#
loop_
_entity_poly.entity_id
_entity_poly.type
_entity_poly.pdbx_seq_one_letter_code
_entity_poly.pdbx_strand_id
1 'polypeptide(L)'
;ALKHRSSVEIGGLKMALIGRVPGSIAGGFMLFFVSTQALTLWIGLLVLFAVIVSVLPFRIEPTPQRMTLAGFFSGLFGTSSAIGGPPMALLLQHQEANQLRGNLSAFFVFSSIISLVVQIPAGFFTLHHLVITIPLLPAAGLGYW
;
A
#
# COMPACT_ATOMS: atom_id res chain seq x y z
N ALA A 1 12.69 4.75 -0.64
CA ALA A 1 12.42 6.20 -0.44
C ALA A 1 13.70 7.04 -0.53
N LEU A 2 14.75 6.75 0.27
CA LEU A 2 16.00 7.52 0.29
C LEU A 2 16.73 7.64 -1.07
N LYS A 3 16.83 6.56 -1.86
CA LYS A 3 17.47 6.56 -3.19
C LYS A 3 16.74 7.40 -4.25
N HIS A 4 15.43 7.57 -4.11
CA HIS A 4 14.59 8.32 -5.06
C HIS A 4 14.04 9.60 -4.43
N ARG A 5 14.66 10.12 -3.36
CA ARG A 5 14.14 11.27 -2.59
C ARG A 5 13.91 12.53 -3.43
N SER A 6 14.72 12.74 -4.47
CA SER A 6 14.60 13.86 -5.41
C SER A 6 13.45 13.70 -6.40
N SER A 7 12.88 12.49 -6.53
CA SER A 7 11.78 12.16 -7.43
C SER A 7 10.46 11.95 -6.69
N VAL A 8 10.40 12.23 -5.38
CA VAL A 8 9.17 12.11 -4.59
C VAL A 8 8.37 13.40 -4.66
N GLU A 9 7.17 13.32 -5.20
CA GLU A 9 6.21 14.42 -5.24
C GLU A 9 5.20 14.25 -4.09
N ILE A 10 5.64 14.58 -2.86
CA ILE A 10 4.84 14.41 -1.63
C ILE A 10 3.48 15.14 -1.72
N GLY A 11 3.43 16.28 -2.43
CA GLY A 11 2.20 17.04 -2.64
C GLY A 11 1.09 16.23 -3.31
N GLY A 12 1.43 15.35 -4.25
CA GLY A 12 0.47 14.47 -4.92
C GLY A 12 -0.05 13.34 -4.03
N LEU A 13 0.76 12.88 -3.07
CA LEU A 13 0.45 11.72 -2.21
C LEU A 13 -0.44 12.04 -1.00
N LYS A 14 -0.60 13.33 -0.65
CA LYS A 14 -1.36 13.74 0.55
C LYS A 14 -2.77 13.17 0.58
N MET A 15 -3.49 13.24 -0.54
CA MET A 15 -4.86 12.74 -0.63
C MET A 15 -4.93 11.22 -0.51
N ALA A 16 -3.95 10.51 -1.08
CA ALA A 16 -3.83 9.06 -0.91
C ALA A 16 -3.57 8.68 0.55
N LEU A 17 -2.72 9.42 1.27
CA LEU A 17 -2.48 9.17 2.70
C LEU A 17 -3.72 9.48 3.56
N ILE A 18 -4.47 10.55 3.23
CA ILE A 18 -5.74 10.84 3.90
C ILE A 18 -6.73 9.69 3.72
N GLY A 19 -6.89 9.17 2.50
CA GLY A 19 -7.74 8.00 2.24
C GLY A 19 -7.22 6.71 2.90
N ARG A 20 -5.90 6.56 3.00
CA ARG A 20 -5.24 5.39 3.61
C ARG A 20 -5.63 5.22 5.07
N VAL A 21 -5.80 6.30 5.85
CA VAL A 21 -6.13 6.21 7.28
C VAL A 21 -7.45 5.46 7.53
N PRO A 22 -8.63 5.92 7.05
CA PRO A 22 -9.89 5.20 7.27
C PRO A 22 -9.88 3.82 6.60
N GLY A 23 -9.22 3.67 5.45
CA GLY A 23 -9.07 2.37 4.81
C GLY A 23 -8.27 1.37 5.66
N SER A 24 -7.21 1.83 6.33
CA SER A 24 -6.39 0.98 7.21
C SER A 24 -7.19 0.52 8.43
N ILE A 25 -7.97 1.43 9.02
CA ILE A 25 -8.87 1.10 10.13
C ILE A 25 -9.89 0.04 9.69
N ALA A 26 -10.54 0.23 8.53
CA ALA A 26 -11.45 -0.75 7.97
C ALA A 26 -10.74 -2.10 7.67
N GLY A 27 -9.51 -2.06 7.18
CA GLY A 27 -8.68 -3.26 6.95
C GLY A 27 -8.34 -4.00 8.23
N GLY A 28 -8.04 -3.28 9.30
CA GLY A 28 -7.84 -3.86 10.64
C GLY A 28 -9.12 -4.51 11.17
N PHE A 29 -10.28 -3.87 11.02
CA PHE A 29 -11.56 -4.48 11.39
C PHE A 29 -11.90 -5.71 10.55
N MET A 30 -11.57 -5.70 9.25
CA MET A 30 -11.85 -6.80 8.34
C MET A 30 -11.22 -8.12 8.80
N LEU A 31 -10.08 -8.07 9.49
CA LEU A 31 -9.40 -9.25 10.05
C LEU A 31 -10.26 -10.03 11.07
N PHE A 32 -11.23 -9.39 11.72
CA PHE A 32 -12.09 -10.05 12.69
C PHE A 32 -13.31 -10.74 12.06
N PHE A 33 -13.75 -10.29 10.89
CA PHE A 33 -15.04 -10.69 10.31
C PHE A 33 -14.91 -11.48 9.00
N VAL A 34 -13.77 -11.36 8.31
CA VAL A 34 -13.58 -11.94 6.98
C VAL A 34 -12.54 -13.05 7.02
N SER A 35 -12.87 -14.19 6.43
CA SER A 35 -11.93 -15.32 6.33
C SER A 35 -10.75 -14.98 5.42
N THR A 36 -9.59 -15.57 5.70
CA THR A 36 -8.38 -15.38 4.91
C THR A 36 -8.59 -15.76 3.44
N GLN A 37 -9.36 -16.83 3.17
CA GLN A 37 -9.64 -17.29 1.80
C GLN A 37 -10.44 -16.24 1.01
N ALA A 38 -11.45 -15.64 1.63
CA ALA A 38 -12.24 -14.59 0.99
C ALA A 38 -11.37 -13.37 0.70
N LEU A 39 -10.54 -12.95 1.67
CA LEU A 39 -9.61 -11.83 1.49
C LEU A 39 -8.63 -12.10 0.34
N THR A 40 -8.01 -13.28 0.28
CA THR A 40 -7.11 -13.68 -0.82
C THR A 40 -7.80 -13.62 -2.18
N LEU A 41 -9.05 -14.09 -2.28
CA LEU A 41 -9.81 -14.04 -3.52
C LEU A 41 -10.07 -12.60 -3.98
N TRP A 42 -10.52 -11.72 -3.07
CA TRP A 42 -10.77 -10.31 -3.38
C TRP A 42 -9.51 -9.58 -3.83
N ILE A 43 -8.38 -9.84 -3.18
CA ILE A 43 -7.09 -9.26 -3.58
C ILE A 43 -6.67 -9.78 -4.95
N GLY A 44 -6.81 -11.09 -5.20
CA GLY A 44 -6.50 -11.69 -6.50
C GLY A 44 -7.32 -11.04 -7.62
N LEU A 45 -8.63 -10.87 -7.42
CA LEU A 45 -9.51 -10.17 -8.35
C LEU A 45 -9.08 -8.72 -8.57
N LEU A 46 -8.72 -8.00 -7.51
CA LEU A 46 -8.23 -6.62 -7.60
C LEU A 46 -6.92 -6.52 -8.39
N VAL A 47 -5.98 -7.44 -8.16
CA VAL A 47 -4.71 -7.49 -8.90
C VAL A 47 -4.97 -7.77 -10.38
N LEU A 48 -5.80 -8.77 -10.70
CA LEU A 48 -6.17 -9.09 -12.08
C LEU A 48 -6.87 -7.92 -12.76
N PHE A 49 -7.80 -7.27 -12.07
CA PHE A 49 -8.45 -6.05 -12.55
C PHE A 49 -7.42 -4.95 -12.83
N ALA A 50 -6.46 -4.74 -11.93
CA ALA A 50 -5.42 -3.73 -12.13
C ALA A 50 -4.54 -4.05 -13.35
N VAL A 51 -4.20 -5.32 -13.57
CA VAL A 51 -3.47 -5.78 -14.77
C VAL A 51 -4.29 -5.53 -16.04
N ILE A 52 -5.58 -5.90 -16.05
CA ILE A 52 -6.48 -5.67 -17.19
C ILE A 52 -6.54 -4.19 -17.53
N VAL A 53 -6.74 -3.32 -16.53
CA VAL A 53 -6.80 -1.88 -16.76
C VAL A 53 -5.45 -1.32 -17.19
N SER A 54 -4.34 -1.87 -16.72
CA SER A 54 -2.98 -1.44 -17.09
C SER A 54 -2.63 -1.74 -18.55
N VAL A 55 -3.16 -2.82 -19.13
CA VAL A 55 -2.93 -3.15 -20.56
C VAL A 55 -3.89 -2.43 -21.51
N LEU A 56 -4.98 -1.86 -21.01
CA LEU A 56 -5.90 -1.06 -21.82
C LEU A 56 -5.29 0.32 -22.11
N PRO A 57 -5.61 0.95 -23.26
CA PRO A 57 -5.09 2.27 -23.63
C PRO A 57 -5.66 3.43 -22.79
N PHE A 58 -6.36 3.14 -21.68
CA PHE A 58 -7.00 4.14 -20.84
C PHE A 58 -6.02 4.77 -19.87
N ARG A 59 -5.83 6.09 -19.97
CA ARG A 59 -5.05 6.87 -19.00
C ARG A 59 -5.93 7.33 -17.86
N ILE A 60 -5.76 6.70 -16.70
CA ILE A 60 -6.39 7.16 -15.47
C ILE A 60 -5.50 8.21 -14.82
N GLU A 61 -5.88 9.48 -14.95
CA GLU A 61 -5.14 10.57 -14.33
C GLU A 61 -5.33 10.59 -12.80
N PRO A 62 -4.25 10.86 -12.03
CA PRO A 62 -4.30 10.96 -10.58
C PRO A 62 -4.96 12.27 -10.13
N THR A 63 -6.29 12.23 -9.96
CA THR A 63 -7.04 13.33 -9.35
C THR A 63 -7.10 13.19 -7.82
N PRO A 64 -7.29 14.27 -7.05
CA PRO A 64 -7.41 14.20 -5.59
C PRO A 64 -8.40 13.15 -5.08
N GLN A 65 -9.58 13.04 -5.72
CA GLN A 65 -10.60 12.06 -5.36
C GLN A 65 -10.16 10.61 -5.65
N ARG A 66 -9.56 10.37 -6.82
CA ARG A 66 -9.06 9.05 -7.21
C ARG A 66 -7.88 8.62 -6.32
N MET A 67 -7.00 9.56 -5.98
CA MET A 67 -5.91 9.35 -5.02
C MET A 67 -6.46 8.95 -3.65
N THR A 68 -7.48 9.65 -3.13
CA THR A 68 -8.14 9.27 -1.87
C THR A 68 -8.74 7.86 -1.94
N LEU A 69 -9.44 7.51 -3.03
CA LEU A 69 -10.02 6.17 -3.20
C LEU A 69 -8.95 5.08 -3.28
N ALA A 70 -7.90 5.28 -4.08
CA ALA A 70 -6.80 4.33 -4.14
C ALA A 70 -6.06 4.22 -2.81
N GLY A 71 -5.90 5.34 -2.10
CA GLY A 71 -5.42 5.38 -0.73
C GLY A 71 -6.27 4.53 0.20
N PHE A 72 -7.60 4.65 0.14
CA PHE A 72 -8.54 3.88 0.93
C PHE A 72 -8.48 2.38 0.63
N PHE A 73 -8.49 1.97 -0.65
CA PHE A 73 -8.40 0.54 -0.99
C PHE A 73 -7.01 -0.03 -0.71
N SER A 74 -5.95 0.74 -0.95
CA SER A 74 -4.61 0.41 -0.45
C SER A 74 -4.62 0.27 1.07
N GLY A 75 -5.41 1.09 1.75
CA GLY A 75 -5.81 1.06 3.16
C GLY A 75 -6.25 -0.33 3.60
N LEU A 76 -7.41 -0.64 3.08
CA LEU A 76 -8.21 -1.81 3.37
C LEU A 76 -7.42 -3.10 3.12
N PHE A 77 -6.86 -3.24 1.93
CA PHE A 77 -6.14 -4.46 1.53
C PHE A 77 -4.71 -4.48 2.10
N GLY A 78 -4.02 -3.35 2.14
CA GLY A 78 -2.67 -3.27 2.67
C GLY A 78 -2.58 -3.58 4.16
N THR A 79 -3.56 -3.17 4.98
CA THR A 79 -3.55 -3.46 6.42
C THR A 79 -4.05 -4.87 6.74
N SER A 80 -4.97 -5.42 5.94
CA SER A 80 -5.49 -6.78 6.15
C SER A 80 -4.57 -7.87 5.58
N SER A 81 -3.84 -7.60 4.51
CA SER A 81 -3.09 -8.64 3.75
C SER A 81 -1.67 -8.27 3.35
N ALA A 82 -1.20 -7.07 3.69
CA ALA A 82 0.05 -6.49 3.18
C ALA A 82 0.07 -6.22 1.66
N ILE A 83 -1.06 -6.34 0.94
CA ILE A 83 -1.15 -6.08 -0.51
C ILE A 83 -1.96 -4.80 -0.76
N GLY A 84 -1.33 -3.64 -0.57
CA GLY A 84 -1.95 -2.32 -0.82
C GLY A 84 -1.55 -1.66 -2.14
N GLY A 85 -0.59 -2.23 -2.87
CA GLY A 85 0.03 -1.61 -4.04
C GLY A 85 -0.83 -1.43 -5.29
N PRO A 86 -1.66 -2.40 -5.70
CA PRO A 86 -2.32 -2.35 -7.02
C PRO A 86 -3.17 -1.10 -7.28
N PRO A 87 -4.04 -0.63 -6.35
CA PRO A 87 -4.81 0.60 -6.56
C PRO A 87 -3.92 1.83 -6.81
N MET A 88 -2.79 1.91 -6.10
CA MET A 88 -1.89 3.07 -6.22
C MET A 88 -1.00 2.96 -7.46
N ALA A 89 -0.51 1.77 -7.78
CA ALA A 89 0.26 1.51 -8.98
C ALA A 89 -0.57 1.86 -10.24
N LEU A 90 -1.86 1.51 -10.27
CA LEU A 90 -2.74 1.81 -11.39
C LEU A 90 -2.85 3.31 -11.70
N LEU A 91 -2.95 4.16 -10.68
CA LEU A 91 -3.08 5.61 -10.87
C LEU A 91 -1.76 6.27 -11.25
N LEU A 92 -0.65 5.74 -10.76
CA LEU A 92 0.68 6.31 -10.98
C LEU A 92 1.40 5.68 -12.19
N GLN A 93 0.87 4.62 -12.80
CA GLN A 93 1.56 3.81 -13.83
C GLN A 93 2.08 4.60 -15.04
N HIS A 94 1.50 5.77 -15.32
CA HIS A 94 1.87 6.63 -16.44
C HIS A 94 2.92 7.69 -16.08
N GLN A 95 3.40 7.73 -14.83
CA GLN A 95 4.52 8.60 -14.45
C GLN A 95 5.86 8.03 -14.93
N GLU A 96 6.84 8.92 -15.07
CA GLU A 96 8.23 8.55 -15.30
C GLU A 96 8.71 7.51 -14.28
N ALA A 97 9.49 6.51 -14.71
CA ALA A 97 9.83 5.35 -13.90
C ALA A 97 10.45 5.72 -12.54
N ASN A 98 11.28 6.77 -12.49
CA ASN A 98 11.89 7.26 -11.26
C ASN A 98 10.87 7.93 -10.31
N GLN A 99 9.90 8.67 -10.84
CA GLN A 99 8.83 9.31 -10.06
C GLN A 99 7.86 8.26 -9.54
N LEU A 100 7.44 7.31 -10.38
CA LEU A 100 6.60 6.19 -9.97
C LEU A 100 7.23 5.42 -8.80
N ARG A 101 8.50 5.02 -8.93
CA ARG A 101 9.23 4.29 -7.88
C ARG A 101 9.41 5.15 -6.62
N GLY A 102 9.71 6.43 -6.77
CA GLY A 102 9.84 7.38 -5.67
C GLY A 102 8.54 7.52 -4.88
N ASN A 103 7.44 7.81 -5.58
CA ASN A 103 6.12 8.01 -5.01
C ASN A 103 5.57 6.76 -4.35
N LEU A 104 5.64 5.59 -5.01
CA LEU A 104 5.23 4.33 -4.40
C LEU A 104 6.08 3.97 -3.18
N SER A 105 7.41 4.19 -3.24
CA SER A 105 8.27 3.95 -2.08
C SER A 105 7.90 4.82 -0.89
N ALA A 106 7.67 6.12 -1.12
CA ALA A 106 7.29 7.05 -0.07
C ALA A 106 5.93 6.68 0.51
N PHE A 107 4.95 6.41 -0.36
CA PHE A 107 3.62 5.95 0.02
C PHE A 107 3.68 4.69 0.88
N PHE A 108 4.44 3.66 0.47
CA PHE A 108 4.55 2.42 1.22
C PHE A 108 5.18 2.58 2.60
N VAL A 109 6.17 3.46 2.77
CA VAL A 109 6.75 3.74 4.09
C VAL A 109 5.67 4.27 5.05
N PHE A 110 4.94 5.32 4.66
CA PHE A 110 3.87 5.86 5.50
C PHE A 110 2.72 4.87 5.69
N SER A 111 2.32 4.19 4.62
CA SER A 111 1.29 3.14 4.62
C SER A 111 1.61 2.03 5.62
N SER A 112 2.86 1.57 5.67
CA SER A 112 3.30 0.53 6.61
C SER A 112 3.22 1.02 8.05
N ILE A 113 3.67 2.24 8.33
CA ILE A 113 3.57 2.85 9.67
C ILE A 113 2.10 2.92 10.11
N ILE A 114 1.21 3.43 9.25
CA ILE A 114 -0.23 3.52 9.55
C ILE A 114 -0.81 2.14 9.82
N SER A 115 -0.46 1.14 9.01
CA SER A 115 -0.95 -0.24 9.17
C SER A 115 -0.52 -0.85 10.50
N LEU A 116 0.75 -0.68 10.88
CA LEU A 116 1.28 -1.17 12.17
C LEU A 116 0.57 -0.49 13.35
N VAL A 117 0.38 0.82 13.30
CA VAL A 117 -0.35 1.57 14.34
C VAL A 117 -1.78 1.07 14.51
N VAL A 118 -2.47 0.72 13.41
CA VAL A 118 -3.83 0.15 13.47
C VAL A 118 -3.82 -1.29 14.01
N GLN A 119 -2.81 -2.08 13.66
CA GLN A 119 -2.73 -3.50 14.06
C GLN A 119 -2.33 -3.70 15.53
N ILE A 120 -1.61 -2.74 16.15
CA ILE A 120 -1.22 -2.80 17.58
C ILE A 120 -2.44 -2.98 18.51
N PRO A 121 -3.44 -2.08 18.53
CA PRO A 121 -4.59 -2.22 19.41
C PRO A 121 -5.50 -3.40 19.01
N ALA A 122 -5.46 -3.82 17.75
CA ALA A 122 -6.19 -5.00 17.28
C ALA A 122 -5.53 -6.33 17.68
N GLY A 123 -4.32 -6.31 18.25
CA GLY A 123 -3.58 -7.51 18.68
C GLY A 123 -2.86 -8.26 17.55
N PHE A 124 -2.91 -7.75 16.32
CA PHE A 124 -2.26 -8.37 15.15
C PHE A 124 -0.79 -7.99 14.98
N PHE A 125 -0.31 -6.98 15.73
CA PHE A 125 1.10 -6.64 15.80
C PHE A 125 1.54 -6.57 17.27
N THR A 126 2.58 -7.34 17.62
CA THR A 126 3.04 -7.53 19.00
C THR A 126 4.58 -7.53 19.05
N LEU A 127 5.15 -7.45 20.26
CA LEU A 127 6.60 -7.46 20.43
C LEU A 127 7.26 -8.74 19.88
N HIS A 128 6.54 -9.87 19.92
CA HIS A 128 6.99 -11.12 19.31
C HIS A 128 7.26 -10.97 17.81
N HIS A 129 6.36 -10.31 17.08
CA HIS A 129 6.53 -10.02 15.66
C HIS A 129 7.77 -9.16 15.37
N LEU A 130 8.11 -8.25 16.29
CA LEU A 130 9.29 -7.39 16.17
C LEU A 130 10.58 -8.21 16.35
N VAL A 131 10.63 -9.08 17.35
CA VAL A 131 11.79 -9.96 17.61
C VAL A 131 12.08 -10.88 16.43
N ILE A 132 11.05 -11.52 15.85
CA ILE A 132 11.23 -12.40 14.68
C ILE A 132 11.57 -11.63 13.39
N THR A 133 11.29 -10.31 13.33
CA THR A 133 11.61 -9.48 12.17
C THR A 133 13.07 -9.02 12.16
N ILE A 134 13.71 -8.82 13.33
CA ILE A 134 15.09 -8.33 13.42
C ILE A 134 16.08 -9.18 12.59
N PRO A 135 16.07 -10.52 12.66
CA PRO A 135 16.95 -11.36 11.84
C PRO A 135 16.73 -11.25 10.32
N LEU A 136 15.59 -10.72 9.88
CA LEU A 136 15.25 -10.55 8.46
C LEU A 136 15.81 -9.24 7.87
N LEU A 137 16.15 -8.26 8.73
CA LEU A 137 16.66 -6.96 8.29
C LEU A 137 17.97 -7.05 7.48
N PRO A 138 18.97 -7.88 7.84
CA PRO A 138 20.17 -8.05 7.04
C PRO A 138 19.89 -8.57 5.63
N ALA A 139 18.98 -9.53 5.48
CA ALA A 139 18.59 -10.06 4.17
C ALA A 139 17.92 -8.99 3.30
N ALA A 140 17.04 -8.18 3.90
CA ALA A 140 16.43 -7.04 3.22
C ALA A 140 17.46 -5.98 2.81
N GLY A 141 18.47 -5.74 3.65
CA GLY A 141 19.57 -4.81 3.36
C GLY A 141 20.47 -5.30 2.21
N LEU A 142 20.81 -6.59 2.20
CA LEU A 142 21.61 -7.20 1.12
C LEU A 142 20.87 -7.19 -0.22
N GLY A 143 19.56 -7.43 -0.24
CA GLY A 143 18.76 -7.40 -1.48
C GLY A 143 18.46 -5.99 -2.02
N TYR A 144 18.80 -4.94 -1.28
CA TYR A 144 18.60 -3.55 -1.71
C TYR A 144 19.77 -3.01 -2.55
N TRP A 145 20.95 -3.62 -2.44
CA TRP A 145 22.17 -3.27 -3.16
C TRP A 145 22.27 -4.00 -4.50
#